data_AF-A0A969U3H6-F1
#
_entry.id   AF-A0A969U3H6-F1
#
_cell.length_a   1.000
_cell.length_b   1.000
_cell.length_c   1.000
_cell.angle_alpha   90.00
_cell.angle_beta   90.00
_cell.angle_gamma   90.00
#
_symmetry.space_group_name_H-M   'P 1'
#
loop_
_entity.id
_entity.type
_entity.pdbx_description
1 polymer ?
#
loop_
_entity_poly.entity_id
_entity_poly.type
_entity_poly.pdbx_seq_one_letter_code
_entity_poly.pdbx_strand_id
1 'polypeptide(L)'
;MKDTQNDIFTAFIVALFQQTESLPLEVQSEFNKIDETSPVTDILRLTKLHSPLLVAYKNNRIWLTKHSKQRNQKIGYSDTAKQNATNTEIDKAASDIGALTNLLNFIDRIDPEVKQRGLRSVLENMLQSRDSVQASRDTIIKFYNLKSKV
;
A
#
# COMPACT_ATOMS: atom_id res chain seq x y z
N MET A 1 -7.35 -19.41 8.42
CA MET A 1 -7.98 -18.78 7.23
C MET A 1 -6.94 -18.83 6.12
N LYS A 2 -7.29 -19.30 4.92
CA LYS A 2 -6.39 -19.15 3.76
C LYS A 2 -6.32 -17.66 3.46
N ASP A 3 -5.11 -17.11 3.42
CA ASP A 3 -4.95 -15.72 3.04
C ASP A 3 -5.39 -15.54 1.59
N THR A 4 -6.14 -14.48 1.32
CA THR A 4 -6.52 -14.17 -0.05
C THR A 4 -5.31 -13.56 -0.79
N GLN A 5 -5.25 -13.74 -2.10
CA GLN A 5 -4.25 -13.08 -2.94
C GLN A 5 -4.23 -11.56 -2.70
N ASN A 6 -5.41 -10.96 -2.48
CA ASN A 6 -5.56 -9.55 -2.16
C ASN A 6 -4.90 -9.18 -0.82
N ASP A 7 -5.02 -10.01 0.23
CA ASP A 7 -4.35 -9.73 1.51
C ASP A 7 -2.82 -9.78 1.37
N ILE A 8 -2.29 -10.64 0.51
CA ILE A 8 -0.86 -10.69 0.20
C ILE A 8 -0.43 -9.41 -0.51
N PHE A 9 -1.19 -9.01 -1.53
CA PHE A 9 -0.90 -7.80 -2.32
C PHE A 9 -1.02 -6.53 -1.47
N THR A 10 -2.08 -6.39 -0.68
CA THR A 10 -2.28 -5.26 0.24
C THR A 10 -1.12 -5.19 1.25
N ALA A 11 -0.75 -6.31 1.88
CA ALA A 11 0.39 -6.31 2.82
C ALA A 11 1.71 -5.90 2.18
N PHE A 12 1.95 -6.34 0.94
CA PHE A 12 3.16 -6.01 0.19
C PHE A 12 3.21 -4.53 -0.20
N ILE A 13 2.13 -3.98 -0.76
CA ILE A 13 2.04 -2.56 -1.11
C ILE A 13 2.25 -1.67 0.11
N VAL A 14 1.59 -1.99 1.23
CA VAL A 14 1.73 -1.21 2.46
C VAL A 14 3.16 -1.29 3.01
N ALA A 15 3.82 -2.45 2.87
CA ALA A 15 5.22 -2.61 3.29
C ALA A 15 6.19 -1.77 2.44
N LEU A 16 5.93 -1.66 1.14
CA LEU A 16 6.69 -0.79 0.22
C LEU A 16 6.52 0.68 0.59
N PHE A 17 5.29 1.09 0.88
CA PHE A 17 4.97 2.45 1.29
C PHE A 17 5.50 2.84 2.67
N GLN A 18 5.81 1.87 3.51
CA GLN A 18 6.47 2.06 4.82
C GLN A 18 7.99 2.16 4.74
N GLN A 19 8.61 1.92 3.58
CA GLN A 19 10.06 2.03 3.45
C GLN A 19 10.50 3.48 3.65
N THR A 20 11.49 3.68 4.52
CA THR A 20 12.12 4.99 4.77
C THR A 20 13.31 5.25 3.87
N GLU A 21 13.83 4.19 3.24
CA GLU A 21 14.98 4.20 2.34
C GLU A 21 14.58 3.60 0.99
N SER A 22 15.23 4.08 -0.09
CA SER A 22 15.02 3.53 -1.42
C SER A 22 15.40 2.06 -1.47
N LEU A 23 14.66 1.28 -2.26
CA LEU A 23 14.98 -0.12 -2.46
C LEU A 23 16.40 -0.24 -3.05
N PRO A 24 17.22 -1.20 -2.57
CA PRO A 24 18.51 -1.49 -3.19
C PRO A 24 18.32 -1.79 -4.68
N LEU A 25 19.29 -1.38 -5.53
CA LEU A 25 19.17 -1.50 -6.99
C LEU A 25 18.81 -2.91 -7.47
N GLU A 26 19.37 -3.94 -6.84
CA GLU A 26 19.07 -5.35 -7.16
C GLU A 26 17.61 -5.70 -6.86
N VAL A 27 17.08 -5.19 -5.75
CA VAL A 27 15.69 -5.39 -5.33
C VAL A 27 14.75 -4.59 -6.23
N GLN A 28 15.10 -3.34 -6.56
CA GLN A 28 14.36 -2.50 -7.49
C GLN A 28 14.31 -3.14 -8.90
N SER A 29 15.41 -3.72 -9.36
CA SER A 29 15.45 -4.38 -10.67
C SER A 29 14.53 -5.60 -10.73
N GLU A 30 14.43 -6.38 -9.66
CA GLU A 30 13.49 -7.50 -9.59
C GLU A 30 12.05 -6.98 -9.41
N PHE A 31 11.86 -5.91 -8.64
CA PHE A 31 10.57 -5.28 -8.43
C PHE A 31 9.96 -4.75 -9.73
N ASN A 32 10.77 -4.13 -10.60
CA ASN A 32 10.35 -3.60 -11.90
C ASN A 32 9.84 -4.69 -12.87
N LYS A 33 10.09 -5.98 -12.59
CA LYS A 33 9.60 -7.11 -13.39
C LYS A 33 8.18 -7.53 -13.02
N ILE A 34 7.60 -6.99 -11.94
CA ILE A 34 6.23 -7.31 -11.55
C ILE A 34 5.25 -6.81 -12.60
N ASP A 35 4.32 -7.69 -12.97
CA ASP A 35 3.15 -7.40 -13.78
C ASP A 35 1.86 -7.98 -13.16
N GLU A 36 0.75 -7.84 -13.87
CA GLU A 36 -0.57 -8.32 -13.41
C GLU A 36 -0.68 -9.85 -13.40
N THR A 37 0.19 -10.55 -14.14
CA THR A 37 0.24 -12.01 -14.20
C THR A 37 1.20 -12.60 -13.18
N SER A 38 1.96 -11.75 -12.49
CA SER A 38 2.99 -12.17 -11.56
C SER A 38 2.38 -12.97 -10.42
N PRO A 39 2.80 -14.22 -10.22
CA PRO A 39 2.24 -15.07 -9.19
C PRO A 39 2.59 -14.51 -7.82
N VAL A 40 1.73 -14.81 -6.84
CA VAL A 40 1.97 -14.54 -5.41
C VAL A 40 3.37 -14.96 -4.96
N THR A 41 3.90 -16.05 -5.51
CA THR A 41 5.24 -16.56 -5.21
C THR A 41 6.35 -15.56 -5.54
N ASP A 42 6.21 -14.77 -6.61
CA ASP A 42 7.21 -13.78 -7.01
C ASP A 42 7.18 -12.57 -6.09
N ILE A 43 5.98 -12.15 -5.67
CA ILE A 43 5.81 -11.11 -4.65
C ILE A 43 6.44 -11.54 -3.32
N LEU A 44 6.19 -12.78 -2.90
CA LEU A 44 6.79 -13.34 -1.69
C LEU A 44 8.32 -13.45 -1.81
N ARG A 45 8.85 -13.79 -3.00
CA ARG A 45 10.29 -13.83 -3.25
C ARG A 45 10.91 -12.45 -3.08
N LEU A 46 10.30 -11.41 -3.65
CA LEU A 46 10.77 -10.02 -3.54
C LEU A 46 10.88 -9.54 -2.10
N THR A 47 9.89 -9.84 -1.26
CA THR A 47 9.97 -9.46 0.17
C THR A 47 11.19 -10.05 0.85
N LYS A 48 11.67 -11.24 0.44
CA LYS A 48 12.83 -11.90 1.05
C LYS A 48 14.17 -11.36 0.55
N LEU A 49 14.20 -10.63 -0.55
CA LEU A 49 15.43 -10.02 -1.08
C LEU A 49 15.87 -8.80 -0.26
N HIS A 50 14.99 -8.24 0.57
CA HIS A 50 15.28 -7.07 1.39
C HIS A 50 14.71 -7.24 2.80
N SER A 51 15.59 -7.39 3.80
CA SER A 51 15.17 -7.64 5.19
C SER A 51 14.18 -6.61 5.76
N PRO A 52 14.36 -5.28 5.57
CA PRO A 52 13.37 -4.29 5.99
C PRO A 52 11.98 -4.49 5.36
N LEU A 53 11.93 -4.81 4.06
CA LEU A 53 10.68 -5.09 3.35
C LEU A 53 10.00 -6.35 3.89
N LEU A 54 10.77 -7.40 4.18
CA LEU A 54 10.24 -8.63 4.78
C LEU A 54 9.58 -8.39 6.13
N VAL A 55 10.23 -7.60 7.00
CA VAL A 55 9.75 -7.28 8.34
C VAL A 55 8.44 -6.50 8.24
N ALA A 56 8.41 -5.43 7.42
CA ALA A 56 7.22 -4.63 7.20
C ALA A 56 6.05 -5.49 6.64
N TYR A 57 6.33 -6.33 5.64
CA TYR A 57 5.35 -7.26 5.07
C TYR A 57 4.75 -8.19 6.14
N LYS A 58 5.58 -8.84 6.97
CA LYS A 58 5.12 -9.73 8.03
C LYS A 58 4.24 -9.01 9.06
N ASN A 59 4.62 -7.80 9.45
CA ASN A 59 3.85 -6.99 10.39
C ASN A 59 2.47 -6.65 9.83
N ASN A 60 2.41 -6.22 8.57
CA ASN A 60 1.15 -5.89 7.89
C ASN A 60 0.26 -7.13 7.73
N ARG A 61 0.85 -8.31 7.47
CA ARG A 61 0.12 -9.59 7.42
C ARG A 61 -0.52 -9.97 8.76
N ILE A 62 0.25 -9.88 9.85
CA ILE A 62 -0.27 -10.12 11.20
C ILE A 62 -1.43 -9.16 11.49
N TRP A 63 -1.28 -7.90 11.12
CA TRP A 63 -2.30 -6.88 11.30
C TRP A 63 -3.59 -7.20 10.52
N LEU A 64 -3.47 -7.52 9.22
CA LEU A 64 -4.62 -7.83 8.35
C LEU A 64 -5.41 -9.05 8.86
N THR A 65 -4.70 -10.05 9.36
CA THR A 65 -5.31 -11.24 9.97
C THR A 65 -6.02 -10.88 11.27
N LYS A 66 -5.35 -10.13 12.16
CA LYS A 66 -5.92 -9.70 13.46
C LYS A 66 -7.18 -8.85 13.30
N HIS A 67 -7.25 -8.02 12.25
CA HIS A 67 -8.36 -7.09 12.02
C HIS A 67 -9.33 -7.57 10.91
N SER A 68 -9.19 -8.82 10.43
CA SER A 68 -10.01 -9.39 9.36
C SER A 68 -11.52 -9.27 9.62
N LYS A 69 -11.97 -9.53 10.86
CA LYS A 69 -13.38 -9.40 11.26
C LYS A 69 -13.90 -7.97 11.15
N GLN A 70 -13.12 -6.99 11.58
CA GLN A 70 -13.50 -5.58 11.53
C GLN A 70 -13.54 -5.06 10.09
N ARG A 71 -12.58 -5.49 9.25
CA ARG A 71 -12.59 -5.18 7.82
C ARG A 71 -13.80 -5.77 7.11
N ASN A 72 -14.16 -7.02 7.40
CA ASN A 72 -15.32 -7.66 6.80
C ASN A 72 -16.66 -7.03 7.25
N GLN A 73 -16.74 -6.51 8.47
CA GLN A 73 -17.93 -5.79 8.96
C GLN A 73 -18.09 -4.40 8.33
N LYS A 74 -16.98 -3.72 8.01
CA LYS A 74 -16.99 -2.42 7.33
C LYS A 74 -17.45 -2.49 5.86
N ILE A 75 -17.40 -3.66 5.22
CA ILE A 75 -17.92 -3.87 3.85
C ILE A 75 -19.46 -3.68 3.78
N GLY A 76 -20.14 -3.50 4.93
CA GLY A 76 -21.56 -3.16 5.03
C GLY A 76 -21.91 -1.66 5.15
N TYR A 77 -20.96 -0.72 5.07
CA TYR A 77 -21.27 0.72 5.11
C TYR A 77 -20.90 1.42 3.79
N SER A 78 -21.92 1.64 2.97
CA SER A 78 -21.89 2.56 1.84
C SER A 78 -21.69 4.02 2.31
N ASP A 79 -20.90 4.78 1.55
CA ASP A 79 -21.05 6.22 1.30
C ASP A 79 -21.26 7.20 2.46
N THR A 80 -20.60 7.02 3.61
CA THR A 80 -20.55 8.08 4.63
C THR A 80 -19.16 8.31 5.21
N ALA A 81 -18.21 8.71 4.37
CA ALA A 81 -17.12 9.58 4.82
C ALA A 81 -17.46 11.00 4.35
N LYS A 82 -18.39 11.64 5.08
CA LYS A 82 -18.73 13.06 4.87
C LYS A 82 -17.47 13.91 5.04
N GLN A 83 -17.25 14.72 4.00
CA GLN A 83 -16.47 15.94 3.94
C GLN A 83 -16.18 16.57 5.31
N ASN A 84 -14.91 16.67 5.67
CA ASN A 84 -14.29 17.77 6.43
C ASN A 84 -12.83 17.41 6.72
N ALA A 85 -11.98 17.52 5.70
CA ALA A 85 -10.54 17.61 5.89
C ALA A 85 -10.10 18.85 5.10
N THR A 86 -10.06 19.97 5.81
CA THR A 86 -9.61 21.27 5.33
C THR A 86 -8.24 21.13 4.66
N ASN A 87 -8.00 21.86 3.58
CA ASN A 87 -6.79 21.82 2.73
C ASN A 87 -5.44 21.81 3.49
N THR A 88 -5.41 22.20 4.76
CA THR A 88 -4.26 22.13 5.66
C THR A 88 -3.80 20.71 6.02
N GLU A 89 -4.68 19.70 5.99
CA GLU A 89 -4.30 18.30 6.29
C GLU A 89 -3.61 17.61 5.10
N ILE A 90 -3.84 18.08 3.88
CA ILE A 90 -3.26 17.52 2.65
C ILE A 90 -1.78 17.90 2.54
N ASP A 91 -1.44 19.16 2.85
CA ASP A 91 -0.04 19.61 2.90
C ASP A 91 0.72 18.97 4.08
N LYS A 92 0.00 18.62 5.15
CA LYS A 92 0.54 17.81 6.25
C LYS A 92 0.69 16.34 5.90
N ALA A 93 -0.18 15.74 5.11
CA ALA A 93 -0.05 14.33 4.68
C ALA A 93 1.16 14.10 3.76
N ALA A 94 1.56 15.12 2.98
CA ALA A 94 2.78 15.08 2.17
C ALA A 94 4.06 15.33 3.00
N SER A 95 3.98 16.12 4.07
CA SER A 95 5.12 16.43 4.96
C SER A 95 5.29 15.41 6.11
N ASP A 96 4.21 14.79 6.57
CA ASP A 96 4.18 13.72 7.58
C ASP A 96 4.07 12.35 6.89
N ILE A 97 5.13 11.89 6.22
CA ILE A 97 5.32 10.43 6.07
C ILE A 97 5.44 9.75 7.46
N GLY A 98 5.76 10.53 8.49
CA GLY A 98 5.56 10.14 9.90
C GLY A 98 4.11 9.76 10.23
N ALA A 99 3.11 10.21 9.45
CA ALA A 99 1.67 9.92 9.57
C ALA A 99 1.19 8.63 8.89
N LEU A 100 2.09 7.67 8.64
CA LEU A 100 1.73 6.24 8.70
C LEU A 100 1.26 5.80 10.11
N THR A 101 1.14 6.74 11.06
CA THR A 101 0.59 6.56 12.41
C THR A 101 -0.81 5.95 12.45
N ASN A 102 -1.58 6.00 11.35
CA ASN A 102 -2.85 5.30 11.25
C ASN A 102 -2.87 4.31 10.08
N LEU A 103 -2.00 3.28 10.20
CA LEU A 103 -1.96 2.09 9.34
C LEU A 103 -3.35 1.57 8.96
N LEU A 104 -4.32 1.67 9.88
CA LEU A 104 -5.72 1.29 9.70
C LEU A 104 -6.41 2.12 8.60
N ASN A 105 -6.30 3.45 8.66
CA ASN A 105 -6.88 4.35 7.63
C ASN A 105 -6.23 4.16 6.26
N PHE A 106 -4.94 3.83 6.26
CA PHE A 106 -4.21 3.63 5.02
C PHE A 106 -4.57 2.28 4.35
N ILE A 107 -4.62 1.20 5.13
CA ILE A 107 -5.06 -0.11 4.63
C ILE A 107 -6.52 -0.05 4.13
N ASP A 108 -7.40 0.65 4.84
CA ASP A 108 -8.80 0.83 4.41
C ASP A 108 -8.92 1.58 3.06
N ARG A 109 -7.90 2.36 2.67
CA ARG A 109 -7.84 3.05 1.38
C ARG A 109 -7.20 2.22 0.28
N ILE A 110 -6.15 1.44 0.60
CA ILE A 110 -5.43 0.64 -0.39
C ILE A 110 -6.17 -0.66 -0.73
N ASP A 111 -6.77 -1.34 0.25
CA ASP A 111 -7.40 -2.65 0.05
C ASP A 111 -8.50 -2.65 -1.05
N PRO A 112 -9.39 -1.63 -1.14
CA PRO A 112 -10.35 -1.54 -2.25
C PRO A 112 -9.69 -1.31 -3.61
N GLU A 113 -8.65 -0.47 -3.67
CA GLU A 113 -7.93 -0.15 -4.92
C GLU A 113 -7.21 -1.39 -5.46
N VAL A 114 -6.58 -2.18 -4.58
CA VAL A 114 -5.96 -3.46 -4.94
C VAL A 114 -7.00 -4.46 -5.45
N LYS A 115 -8.18 -4.54 -4.81
CA LYS A 115 -9.27 -5.41 -5.23
C LYS A 115 -9.87 -5.03 -6.58
N GLN A 116 -9.96 -3.73 -6.87
CA GLN A 116 -10.58 -3.22 -8.10
C GLN A 116 -9.62 -3.18 -9.28
N ARG A 117 -8.38 -2.75 -9.06
CA ARG A 117 -7.41 -2.43 -10.14
C ARG A 117 -6.22 -3.37 -10.20
N GLY A 118 -6.01 -4.20 -9.17
CA GLY A 118 -4.89 -5.12 -9.09
C GLY A 118 -3.56 -4.46 -8.67
N LEU A 119 -2.57 -5.31 -8.44
CA LEU A 119 -1.27 -4.95 -7.86
C LEU A 119 -0.47 -3.97 -8.73
N ARG A 120 -0.34 -4.26 -10.03
CA ARG A 120 0.50 -3.48 -10.95
C ARG A 120 -0.01 -2.05 -11.08
N SER A 121 -1.33 -1.86 -11.21
CA SER A 121 -1.94 -0.53 -11.34
C SER A 121 -1.66 0.34 -10.11
N VAL A 122 -1.69 -0.25 -8.91
CA VAL A 122 -1.37 0.47 -7.68
C VAL A 122 0.12 0.84 -7.58
N LEU A 123 0.99 0.03 -8.17
CA LEU A 123 2.46 0.19 -8.09
C LEU A 123 3.09 0.84 -9.32
N GLU A 124 2.33 1.22 -10.33
CA GLU A 124 2.84 1.66 -11.64
C GLU A 124 3.94 2.72 -11.54
N ASN A 125 3.73 3.74 -10.69
CA ASN A 125 4.69 4.81 -10.46
C ASN A 125 5.97 4.34 -9.76
N MET A 126 5.89 3.27 -8.97
CA MET A 126 7.05 2.71 -8.26
C MET A 126 7.88 1.78 -9.14
N LEU A 127 7.25 1.07 -10.08
CA LEU A 127 7.89 0.06 -10.95
C LEU A 127 8.90 0.65 -11.95
N GLN A 128 8.98 1.98 -12.04
CA GLN A 128 9.92 2.66 -12.93
C GLN A 128 10.70 3.77 -12.24
N SER A 129 10.52 3.95 -10.93
CA SER A 129 11.17 5.03 -10.21
C SER A 129 12.60 4.67 -9.82
N ARG A 130 13.51 5.64 -9.98
CA ARG A 130 14.84 5.59 -9.38
C ARG A 130 14.83 5.86 -7.87
N ASP A 131 13.80 6.56 -7.41
CA ASP A 131 13.52 6.83 -6.00
C ASP A 131 12.18 6.21 -5.62
N SER A 132 12.23 4.97 -5.15
CA SER A 132 11.03 4.21 -4.78
C SER A 132 10.30 4.86 -3.60
N VAL A 133 11.00 5.58 -2.73
CA VAL A 133 10.41 6.28 -1.59
C VAL A 133 9.62 7.50 -2.06
N GLN A 134 10.20 8.32 -2.93
CA GLN A 134 9.48 9.46 -3.48
C GLN A 134 8.28 9.02 -4.33
N ALA A 135 8.44 7.99 -5.17
CA ALA A 135 7.33 7.44 -5.93
C ALA A 135 6.23 6.84 -5.03
N SER A 136 6.60 6.24 -3.89
CA SER A 136 5.66 5.80 -2.87
C SER A 136 4.86 6.97 -2.32
N ARG A 137 5.53 8.05 -1.94
CA ARG A 137 4.92 9.26 -1.40
C ARG A 137 3.94 9.89 -2.38
N ASP A 138 4.35 10.05 -3.63
CA ASP A 138 3.51 10.63 -4.68
C ASP A 138 2.26 9.78 -4.92
N THR A 139 2.41 8.45 -4.86
CA THR A 139 1.29 7.50 -5.00
C THR A 139 0.34 7.58 -3.81
N ILE A 140 0.86 7.68 -2.59
CA ILE A 140 0.06 7.92 -1.38
C ILE A 140 -0.73 9.22 -1.53
N ILE A 141 -0.07 10.34 -1.86
CA ILE A 141 -0.71 11.64 -2.06
C ILE A 141 -1.82 11.56 -3.11
N LYS A 142 -1.59 10.84 -4.22
CA LYS A 142 -2.63 10.59 -5.25
C LYS A 142 -3.85 9.89 -4.68
N PHE A 143 -3.67 8.86 -3.83
CA PHE A 143 -4.79 8.18 -3.16
C PHE A 143 -5.55 9.08 -2.19
N TYR A 144 -4.88 10.03 -1.53
CA TYR A 144 -5.54 11.02 -0.68
C TYR A 144 -6.27 12.10 -1.49
N ASN A 145 -5.73 12.51 -2.65
CA ASN A 145 -6.26 13.61 -3.48
C ASN A 145 -7.36 13.19 -4.48
N LEU A 146 -7.47 11.90 -4.83
CA LEU A 146 -8.46 11.39 -5.79
C LEU A 146 -9.92 11.63 -5.36
N LYS A 147 -10.19 11.90 -4.08
CA LYS A 147 -11.55 12.20 -3.57
C LYS A 147 -11.93 13.68 -3.49
N SER A 148 -11.05 14.62 -3.82
CA SER A 148 -11.40 16.06 -3.85
C SER A 148 -12.05 16.52 -5.16
N LYS A 149 -12.32 15.60 -6.10
CA LYS A 149 -12.87 15.91 -7.44
C LYS A 149 -14.25 15.30 -7.72
N VAL A 150 -15.02 14.94 -6.70
CA VAL A 150 -16.43 14.52 -6.86
C VAL A 150 -17.32 15.38 -5.98
#